data_AF-A0A3C1FLY0-F1
#
_entry.id   AF-A0A3C1FLY0-F1
#
_cell.length_a   1.000
_cell.length_b   1.000
_cell.length_c   1.000
_cell.angle_alpha   90.00
_cell.angle_beta   90.00
_cell.angle_gamma   90.00
#
_symmetry.space_group_name_H-M   'P 1'
#
loop_
_entity.id
_entity.type
_entity.pdbx_description
1 polymer ?
#
loop_
_entity_poly.entity_id
_entity_poly.type
_entity_poly.pdbx_seq_one_letter_code
_entity_poly.pdbx_strand_id
1 'polypeptide(L)'
;MPVELQHILPQSRITAMEKSGEWPNFMATELLDSVAAKSPDAVAITGFNSMRGQRETITFERLRAMVNRIALGLVHYGVEKGDVVSYQLPNWWEFAAL
;
A
#
# COMPACT_ATOMS: atom_id res chain seq x y z
N MET A 1 13.01 15.73 13.22
CA MET A 1 14.17 14.82 13.30
C MET A 1 13.76 13.54 12.62
N PRO A 2 14.54 12.99 11.68
CA PRO A 2 14.18 11.72 11.05
C PRO A 2 14.09 10.66 12.16
N VAL A 3 12.99 9.90 12.16
CA VAL A 3 12.82 8.77 13.08
C VAL A 3 13.79 7.69 12.63
N GLU A 4 14.89 7.53 13.37
CA GLU A 4 15.81 6.41 13.15
C GLU A 4 15.12 5.15 13.66
N LEU A 5 14.56 4.37 12.74
CA LEU A 5 13.99 3.06 13.04
C LEU A 5 15.13 2.15 13.47
N GLN A 6 15.33 2.01 14.78
CA GLN A 6 16.30 1.08 15.32
C GLN A 6 15.95 -0.32 14.84
N HIS A 7 16.87 -0.99 14.14
CA HIS A 7 16.70 -2.38 13.77
C HIS A 7 16.73 -3.24 15.05
N ILE A 8 15.55 -3.61 15.55
CA ILE A 8 15.39 -4.42 16.77
C ILE A 8 15.90 -5.86 16.55
N LEU A 9 16.09 -6.28 15.29
CA LEU A 9 16.37 -7.66 14.92
C LEU A 9 17.87 -7.90 14.65
N PRO A 10 18.48 -8.94 15.26
CA PRO A 10 19.84 -9.36 14.93
C PRO A 10 19.96 -9.82 13.47
N GLN A 11 21.12 -9.56 12.86
CA GLN A 11 21.40 -9.97 11.47
C GLN A 11 21.21 -11.47 11.23
N SER A 12 21.52 -12.31 12.23
CA SER A 12 21.32 -13.76 12.16
C SER A 12 19.84 -14.15 11.96
N ARG A 13 18.91 -13.41 12.57
CA ARG A 13 17.47 -13.63 12.38
C ARG A 13 17.03 -13.21 10.98
N ILE A 14 17.50 -12.05 10.52
CA ILE A 14 17.20 -11.54 9.17
C ILE A 14 17.63 -12.57 8.12
N THR A 15 18.88 -13.02 8.17
CA THR A 15 19.41 -14.01 7.23
C THR A 15 18.67 -15.35 7.31
N ALA A 16 18.24 -15.79 8.51
CA ALA A 16 17.46 -17.02 8.63
C ALA A 16 16.10 -16.93 7.93
N MET A 17 15.43 -15.78 7.99
CA MET A 17 14.12 -15.55 7.36
C MET A 17 14.20 -15.37 5.85
N GLU A 18 15.25 -14.71 5.37
CA GLU A 18 15.54 -14.63 3.93
C GLU A 18 15.84 -16.03 3.37
N LYS A 19 16.67 -16.82 4.06
CA LYS A 19 17.03 -18.18 3.63
C LYS A 19 15.85 -19.15 3.65
N SER A 20 14.94 -19.03 4.61
CA SER A 20 13.73 -19.86 4.64
C SER A 20 12.66 -19.41 3.64
N GLY A 21 12.82 -18.22 3.04
CA GLY A 21 11.84 -17.63 2.14
C GLY A 21 10.64 -17.01 2.84
N GLU A 22 10.63 -16.97 4.18
CA GLU A 22 9.55 -16.33 4.94
C GLU A 22 9.56 -14.82 4.77
N TRP A 23 10.74 -14.22 4.56
CA TRP A 23 10.89 -12.81 4.19
C TRP A 23 11.38 -12.71 2.74
N PRO A 24 10.45 -12.64 1.77
CA PRO A 24 10.77 -12.70 0.34
C PRO A 24 11.39 -11.41 -0.23
N ASN A 25 11.69 -10.42 0.62
CA ASN A 25 12.32 -9.15 0.25
C ASN A 25 11.62 -8.39 -0.90
N PHE A 26 10.29 -8.26 -0.80
CA PHE A 26 9.51 -7.37 -1.67
C PHE A 26 8.68 -6.39 -0.84
N MET A 27 8.31 -5.28 -1.45
CA MET A 27 7.39 -4.28 -0.91
C MET A 27 5.93 -4.69 -1.19
N ALA A 28 5.01 -4.35 -0.29
CA ALA A 28 3.58 -4.62 -0.50
C ALA A 28 3.05 -3.98 -1.81
N THR A 29 3.60 -2.84 -2.23
CA THR A 29 3.27 -2.17 -3.50
C THR A 29 3.68 -2.98 -4.73
N GLU A 30 4.78 -3.75 -4.66
CA GLU A 30 5.20 -4.62 -5.77
C GLU A 30 4.21 -5.76 -6.02
N LEU A 31 3.51 -6.23 -4.97
CA LEU A 31 2.42 -7.18 -5.14
C LEU A 31 1.24 -6.56 -5.90
N LEU A 32 0.85 -5.33 -5.56
CA LEU A 32 -0.22 -4.60 -6.27
C LEU A 32 0.16 -4.42 -7.74
N ASP A 33 1.37 -3.97 -8.03
CA ASP A 33 1.87 -3.82 -9.40
C ASP A 33 1.86 -5.16 -10.15
N SER A 34 2.30 -6.24 -9.51
CA SER A 34 2.33 -7.58 -10.12
C SER A 34 0.92 -8.08 -10.48
N VAL A 35 -0.06 -7.91 -9.58
CA VAL A 35 -1.43 -8.37 -9.81
C VAL A 35 -2.12 -7.50 -10.86
N ALA A 36 -1.97 -6.18 -10.79
CA ALA A 36 -2.54 -5.27 -11.78
C ALA A 36 -1.98 -5.53 -13.19
N ALA A 37 -0.70 -5.87 -13.32
CA ALA A 37 -0.12 -6.24 -14.62
C ALA A 37 -0.65 -7.57 -15.16
N LYS A 38 -0.90 -8.56 -14.30
CA LYS A 38 -1.37 -9.90 -14.69
C LYS A 38 -2.88 -9.97 -14.90
N SER A 39 -3.66 -9.19 -14.17
CA SER A 39 -5.11 -9.28 -14.11
C SER A 39 -5.72 -7.91 -13.81
N PRO A 40 -5.57 -6.93 -14.73
CA PRO A 40 -5.93 -5.54 -14.49
C PRO A 40 -7.40 -5.33 -14.15
N ASP A 41 -8.28 -6.12 -14.79
CA ASP A 41 -9.73 -6.03 -14.65
C ASP A 41 -10.28 -6.88 -13.49
N ALA A 42 -9.43 -7.66 -12.80
CA ALA A 42 -9.87 -8.41 -11.64
C ALA A 42 -10.28 -7.45 -10.51
N VAL A 43 -11.34 -7.82 -9.78
CA VAL A 43 -11.84 -7.03 -8.66
C VAL A 43 -10.81 -7.06 -7.52
N ALA A 44 -10.38 -5.88 -7.09
CA ALA A 44 -9.50 -5.73 -5.93
C ALA A 44 -10.31 -5.58 -4.65
N ILE A 45 -11.24 -4.62 -4.63
CA ILE A 45 -12.04 -4.30 -3.44
C ILE A 45 -13.48 -4.07 -3.86
N THR A 46 -14.41 -4.62 -3.07
CA THR A 46 -15.83 -4.27 -3.12
C THR A 46 -16.25 -3.83 -1.73
N GLY A 47 -16.86 -2.65 -1.64
CA GLY A 47 -17.35 -2.09 -0.39
C GLY A 47 -18.67 -1.36 -0.58
N PHE A 48 -19.33 -1.01 0.52
CA PHE A 48 -20.51 -0.16 0.50
C PHE A 48 -20.12 1.24 0.99
N ASN A 49 -20.32 2.24 0.13
CA ASN A 49 -20.10 3.62 0.51
C ASN A 49 -21.36 4.15 1.20
N SER A 50 -21.31 4.28 2.52
CA SER A 50 -22.46 4.70 3.33
C SER A 50 -22.91 6.13 3.06
N MET A 51 -22.01 7.02 2.61
CA MET A 51 -22.37 8.39 2.25
C MET A 51 -23.00 8.49 0.87
N ARG A 52 -22.56 7.66 -0.09
CA ARG A 52 -23.13 7.61 -1.44
C ARG A 52 -24.33 6.66 -1.56
N GLY A 53 -24.57 5.83 -0.54
CA GLY A 53 -25.69 4.88 -0.50
C GLY A 53 -25.59 3.76 -1.54
N GLN A 54 -24.38 3.45 -2.02
CA GLN A 54 -24.18 2.49 -3.11
C GLN A 54 -22.99 1.57 -2.87
N ARG A 55 -23.05 0.39 -3.50
CA ARG A 55 -21.91 -0.52 -3.60
C ARG A 55 -20.90 0.03 -4.61
N GLU A 56 -19.63 0.06 -4.22
CA GLU A 56 -18.52 0.42 -5.09
C GLU A 56 -17.59 -0.78 -5.25
N THR A 57 -17.14 -1.01 -6.47
CA THR A 57 -16.18 -2.06 -6.82
C THR A 57 -15.05 -1.41 -7.63
N ILE A 58 -13.81 -1.65 -7.21
CA ILE A 58 -12.60 -1.16 -7.89
C ILE A 58 -11.75 -2.34 -8.36
N THR A 59 -11.19 -2.24 -9.56
CA THR A 59 -10.28 -3.25 -10.12
C THR A 59 -8.85 -3.03 -9.64
N PHE A 60 -7.97 -4.03 -9.80
CA PHE A 60 -6.56 -3.89 -9.44
C PHE A 60 -5.86 -2.77 -10.19
N GLU A 61 -6.12 -2.61 -11.50
CA GLU A 61 -5.52 -1.51 -12.27
C GLU A 61 -6.01 -0.14 -11.79
N ARG A 62 -7.30 -0.02 -11.47
CA ARG A 62 -7.84 1.25 -10.96
C ARG A 62 -7.29 1.57 -9.56
N LEU A 63 -7.12 0.57 -8.70
CA LEU A 63 -6.49 0.75 -7.40
C LEU A 63 -5.04 1.21 -7.54
N ARG A 64 -4.24 0.53 -8.38
CA ARG A 64 -2.85 0.91 -8.68
C ARG A 64 -2.74 2.36 -9.19
N ALA A 65 -3.60 2.75 -10.12
CA ALA A 65 -3.63 4.11 -10.63
C ALA A 65 -3.94 5.15 -9.54
N MET A 66 -4.86 4.84 -8.62
CA MET A 66 -5.22 5.74 -7.52
C MET A 66 -4.11 5.84 -6.47
N VAL A 67 -3.49 4.72 -6.09
CA VAL A 67 -2.31 4.67 -5.19
C VAL A 67 -1.20 5.57 -5.75
N ASN A 68 -0.85 5.39 -7.03
CA ASN A 68 0.19 6.21 -7.67
C ASN A 68 -0.17 7.69 -7.70
N ARG A 69 -1.43 8.02 -7.99
CA ARG A 69 -1.89 9.42 -7.98
C ARG A 69 -1.80 10.04 -6.58
N ILE A 70 -2.17 9.29 -5.55
CA ILE A 70 -2.08 9.75 -4.15
C ILE A 70 -0.61 9.95 -3.75
N ALA A 71 0.25 8.97 -4.02
CA ALA A 71 1.68 9.05 -3.74
C ALA A 71 2.34 10.27 -4.41
N LEU A 72 2.06 10.50 -5.70
CA LEU A 72 2.54 11.70 -6.41
C LEU A 72 1.99 12.99 -5.81
N GLY A 73 0.74 12.98 -5.33
CA GLY A 73 0.16 14.11 -4.61
C GLY A 73 0.87 14.42 -3.31
N LEU A 74 1.20 13.41 -2.51
CA LEU A 74 1.95 13.57 -1.26
C LEU A 74 3.35 14.15 -1.54
N VAL A 75 4.05 13.61 -2.53
CA VAL A 75 5.35 14.15 -2.98
C VAL A 75 5.22 15.61 -3.43
N HIS A 76 4.17 15.95 -4.18
CA HIS A 76 3.90 17.32 -4.60
C HIS A 76 3.70 18.28 -3.42
N TYR A 77 3.08 17.81 -2.34
CA TYR A 77 2.90 18.59 -1.10
C TYR A 77 4.12 18.57 -0.17
N GLY A 78 5.25 17.99 -0.60
CA GLY A 78 6.52 18.02 0.12
C GLY A 78 6.70 16.89 1.14
N VAL A 79 5.91 15.81 1.05
CA VAL A 79 6.15 14.61 1.86
C VAL A 79 7.37 13.86 1.32
N GLU A 80 8.33 13.60 2.20
CA GLU A 80 9.59 12.94 1.88
C GLU A 80 9.76 11.60 2.63
N LYS A 81 10.81 10.87 2.25
CA LYS A 81 11.16 9.60 2.93
C LYS A 81 11.46 9.88 4.41
N GLY A 82 10.73 9.18 5.28
CA GLY A 82 10.89 9.28 6.73
C GLY A 82 9.88 10.22 7.40
N ASP A 83 9.08 10.94 6.61
CA ASP A 83 7.92 11.66 7.12
C ASP A 83 6.81 10.71 7.55
N VAL A 84 6.03 11.14 8.54
CA VAL A 84 4.89 10.39 9.05
C VAL A 84 3.60 11.05 8.56
N VAL A 85 2.78 10.28 7.84
CA VAL A 85 1.44 10.69 7.42
C VAL A 85 0.42 10.04 8.36
N SER A 86 -0.41 10.86 9.00
CA SER A 86 -1.56 10.38 9.78
C SER A 86 -2.84 10.60 8.97
N TYR A 87 -3.72 9.60 8.95
CA TYR A 87 -5.00 9.68 8.25
C TYR A 87 -6.10 8.93 9.03
N GLN A 88 -7.33 9.39 8.85
CA GLN A 88 -8.54 8.73 9.34
C GLN A 88 -9.56 8.78 8.21
N LEU A 89 -9.91 7.61 7.69
CA LEU A 89 -10.87 7.45 6.60
C LEU A 89 -11.90 6.39 6.99
N PRO A 90 -13.13 6.44 6.44
CA PRO A 90 -14.09 5.35 6.57
C PRO A 90 -13.57 4.04 5.97
N ASN A 91 -14.22 2.91 6.28
CA ASN A 91 -13.89 1.60 5.73
C ASN A 91 -14.34 1.45 4.25
N TRP A 92 -13.80 2.29 3.38
CA TRP A 92 -14.00 2.27 1.92
C TRP A 92 -12.68 1.98 1.21
N TRP A 93 -12.72 1.79 -0.10
CA TRP A 93 -11.53 1.41 -0.86
C TRP A 93 -10.42 2.47 -0.81
N GLU A 94 -10.77 3.76 -0.61
CA GLU A 94 -9.81 4.85 -0.45
C GLU A 94 -8.88 4.65 0.76
N PHE A 95 -9.33 3.96 1.82
CA PHE A 95 -8.50 3.64 2.98
C PHE A 95 -7.32 2.73 2.60
N ALA A 96 -7.52 1.79 1.67
CA ALA A 96 -6.48 0.90 1.19
C ALA A 96 -5.61 1.52 0.09
N ALA A 97 -6.06 2.64 -0.50
CA ALA A 97 -5.36 3.32 -1.58
C ALA A 97 -4.36 4.39 -1.10
N LEU A 98 -4.49 4.85 0.15
CA LEU A 98 -3.59 5.80 0.82
C LEU A 98 -2.58 5.03 1.70
#